data_AF-A0A2H6EAX7-F1
#
_entry.id   AF-A0A2H6EAX7-F1
#
_cell.length_a   1.000
_cell.length_b   1.000
_cell.length_c   1.000
_cell.angle_alpha   90.00
_cell.angle_beta   90.00
_cell.angle_gamma   90.00
#
_symmetry.space_group_name_H-M   'P 1'
#
loop_
_entity.id
_entity.type
_entity.pdbx_description
1 polymer ?
#
loop_
_entity_poly.entity_id
_entity_poly.type
_entity_poly.pdbx_seq_one_letter_code
_entity_poly.pdbx_strand_id
1 'polypeptide(L)'
;MLLQFSNVEYKNILYGIPGLKEVVEKYHPKEKPETKLLLMEFVLFGLSEYSLLSRFRLENSMQFKDMLSTMFTMPADDDSPGEDTPLFDE
;
A
#
# COMPACT_ATOMS: atom_id res chain seq x y z
N MET A 1 10.92 -3.71 12.86
CA MET A 1 10.85 -2.24 13.05
C MET A 1 12.29 -1.74 13.13
N LEU A 2 12.57 -0.51 12.72
CA LEU A 2 13.91 -0.09 12.27
C LEU A 2 15.01 -0.09 13.36
N LEU A 3 14.67 -0.49 14.58
CA LEU A 3 15.57 -0.77 15.72
C LEU A 3 16.67 -1.81 15.45
N GLN A 4 16.56 -2.58 14.37
CA GLN A 4 17.60 -3.54 13.95
C GLN A 4 18.76 -2.90 13.17
N PHE A 5 18.62 -1.62 12.80
CA PHE A 5 19.63 -0.88 12.03
C PHE A 5 20.50 -0.02 12.95
N SER A 6 21.69 0.34 12.46
CA SER A 6 22.51 1.35 13.14
C SER A 6 21.80 2.71 13.17
N ASN A 7 22.16 3.57 14.13
CA ASN A 7 21.60 4.94 14.21
C ASN A 7 21.76 5.75 12.91
N VAL A 8 22.81 5.46 12.12
CA VAL A 8 23.06 6.13 10.84
C VAL A 8 22.09 5.64 9.78
N GLU A 9 21.97 4.32 9.61
CA GLU A 9 21.04 3.70 8.67
C GLU A 9 19.59 4.05 9.00
N TYR A 10 19.21 4.00 10.29
CA TYR A 10 17.90 4.41 10.77
C TYR A 10 17.51 5.82 10.29
N LYS A 11 18.40 6.79 10.51
CA LYS A 11 18.18 8.18 10.07
C LYS A 11 18.08 8.29 8.56
N ASN A 12 18.98 7.62 7.84
CA ASN A 12 18.99 7.66 6.38
C ASN A 12 17.70 7.09 5.78
N ILE A 13 17.19 5.99 6.33
CA ILE A 13 15.91 5.39 5.91
C ILE A 13 14.77 6.38 6.15
N LEU A 14 14.67 6.96 7.35
CA LEU A 14 13.59 7.89 7.69
C LEU A 14 13.60 9.16 6.83
N TYR A 15 14.78 9.76 6.63
CA TYR A 15 14.92 10.95 5.78
C TYR A 15 14.77 10.66 4.29
N GLY A 16 14.97 9.41 3.86
CA GLY A 16 14.75 8.99 2.48
C GLY A 16 13.28 8.88 2.10
N ILE A 17 12.34 8.92 3.04
CA ILE A 17 10.91 8.78 2.78
C ILE A 17 10.30 10.17 2.49
N PRO A 18 9.81 10.41 1.26
CA PRO A 18 9.27 11.71 0.87
C PRO A 18 8.04 12.09 1.72
N GLY A 19 7.98 13.34 2.18
CA GLY A 19 6.83 13.86 2.93
C GLY A 19 6.79 13.46 4.41
N LEU A 20 7.59 12.48 4.85
CA LEU A 20 7.50 11.97 6.22
C LEU A 20 7.97 13.01 7.25
N LYS A 21 9.07 13.71 6.95
CA LYS A 21 9.60 14.76 7.82
C LYS A 21 8.63 15.94 7.88
N GLU A 22 8.07 16.32 6.75
CA GLU A 22 7.11 17.42 6.60
C GLU A 22 5.84 17.16 7.40
N VAL A 23 5.34 15.92 7.41
CA VAL A 23 4.20 15.51 8.25
C VAL A 23 4.53 15.71 9.73
N VAL A 24 5.67 15.23 10.19
CA VAL A 24 6.08 15.39 11.60
C VAL A 24 6.30 16.86 11.94
N GLU A 25 6.94 17.64 11.07
CA GLU A 25 7.16 19.07 11.30
C GLU A 25 5.87 19.90 11.27
N LYS A 26 4.86 19.47 10.50
CA LYS A 26 3.54 20.11 10.47
C LYS A 26 2.80 19.98 11.80
N TYR A 27 2.83 18.80 12.43
CA TYR A 27 2.10 18.54 13.67
C TYR A 27 2.95 18.78 14.94
N HIS A 28 4.26 18.58 14.86
CA HIS A 28 5.20 18.66 15.97
C HIS A 28 6.46 19.50 15.63
N PRO A 29 6.32 20.79 15.30
CA PRO A 29 7.44 21.62 14.82
C PRO A 29 8.52 21.87 15.88
N LYS A 30 8.13 21.98 17.15
CA LYS A 30 8.99 22.38 18.29
C LYS A 30 9.74 21.22 18.94
N GLU A 31 9.53 20.00 18.47
CA GLU A 31 10.14 18.83 19.07
C GLU A 31 11.64 18.72 18.78
N LYS A 32 12.36 18.07 19.69
CA LYS A 32 13.79 17.82 19.53
C LYS A 32 14.04 16.91 18.33
N PRO A 33 15.21 16.99 17.66
CA PRO A 33 15.52 16.15 16.50
C PRO A 33 15.36 14.65 16.75
N GLU A 34 15.75 14.18 17.93
CA GLU A 34 15.61 12.78 18.35
C GLU A 34 14.14 12.38 18.47
N THR A 35 13.32 13.22 19.11
CA THR A 35 11.87 13.02 19.20
C THR A 35 11.22 13.03 17.83
N LYS A 36 11.67 13.91 16.91
CA LYS A 36 11.16 13.94 15.53
C LYS A 36 11.42 12.63 14.79
N LEU A 37 12.60 12.03 14.95
CA LEU A 37 12.90 10.72 14.35
C LEU A 37 11.97 9.63 14.90
N LEU A 38 11.75 9.62 16.22
CA LEU A 38 10.80 8.69 16.85
C LEU A 38 9.37 8.89 16.30
N LEU A 39 8.94 10.14 16.12
CA LEU A 39 7.62 10.45 15.55
C LEU A 39 7.52 10.02 14.08
N MET A 40 8.60 10.14 13.30
CA MET A 40 8.64 9.64 11.91
C MET A 40 8.46 8.11 11.88
N GLU A 41 9.13 7.38 12.77
CA GLU A 41 8.93 5.94 12.92
C GLU A 41 7.51 5.59 13.39
N PHE A 42 6.97 6.34 14.36
CA PHE A 42 5.62 6.17 14.86
C PHE A 42 4.57 6.32 13.74
N VAL A 43 4.73 7.32 12.87
CA VAL A 43 3.84 7.53 11.72
C VAL A 43 3.90 6.33 10.77
N LEU A 44 5.09 5.87 10.40
CA LEU A 44 5.24 4.70 9.53
C LEU A 44 4.62 3.44 10.13
N PHE A 45 4.82 3.24 11.44
CA PHE A 45 4.22 2.12 12.14
C PHE A 45 2.69 2.20 12.12
N GLY A 46 2.12 3.37 12.45
CA GLY A 46 0.68 3.61 12.37
C GLY A 46 0.12 3.31 10.99
N LEU A 47 0.71 3.87 9.93
CA LEU A 47 0.29 3.63 8.54
C LEU A 47 0.37 2.14 8.16
N SER A 48 1.36 1.41 8.68
CA SER A 48 1.53 -0.03 8.43
C SER A 48 0.55 -0.92 9.19
N GLU A 49 -0.05 -0.43 10.28
CA GLU A 49 -1.11 -1.17 11.01
C GLU A 49 -2.50 -0.86 10.46
N TYR A 50 -2.74 0.36 9.98
CA TYR A 50 -3.98 0.70 9.28
C TYR A 50 -4.04 0.19 7.84
N SER A 51 -3.12 -0.70 7.43
CA SER A 51 -2.99 -1.26 6.06
C SER A 51 -2.93 -0.22 4.93
N LEU A 52 -2.62 1.05 5.25
CA LEU A 52 -2.45 2.13 4.28
C LEU A 52 -1.11 2.02 3.53
N LEU A 53 -0.16 1.25 4.08
CA LEU A 53 1.06 0.82 3.41
C LEU A 53 0.96 -0.70 3.23
N SER A 54 0.79 -1.14 1.98
CA SER A 54 0.93 -2.57 1.64
C SER A 54 2.32 -3.01 2.08
N ARG A 55 2.41 -3.98 3.01
CA ARG A 55 3.67 -4.62 3.37
C ARG A 55 4.08 -5.54 2.23
N PHE A 56 4.53 -4.96 1.11
CA PHE A 56 5.11 -5.71 -0.01
C PHE A 56 6.50 -6.18 0.43
N ARG A 57 6.56 -7.32 1.12
CA ARG A 57 7.79 -8.09 1.22
C ARG A 57 8.11 -8.57 -0.19
N LEU A 58 9.19 -8.04 -0.74
CA LEU A 58 9.79 -8.45 -2.00
C LEU A 58 10.41 -9.83 -1.83
N GLU A 59 9.58 -10.87 -1.72
CA GLU A 59 9.99 -12.25 -1.95
C GLU A 59 9.25 -12.75 -3.19
N ASN A 60 9.99 -12.82 -4.29
CA ASN A 60 9.70 -13.49 -5.56
C ASN A 60 8.28 -13.36 -6.14
N SER A 61 8.24 -12.72 -7.31
CA SER A 61 7.11 -12.61 -8.25
C SER A 61 6.05 -11.57 -7.90
N MET A 62 6.21 -10.42 -8.54
CA MET A 62 5.26 -9.32 -8.57
C MET A 62 4.08 -9.73 -9.47
N GLN A 63 3.03 -10.31 -8.88
CA GLN A 63 1.70 -10.30 -9.50
C GLN A 63 0.81 -9.34 -8.69
N PHE A 64 0.64 -8.12 -9.22
CA PHE A 64 -0.38 -7.21 -8.73
C PHE A 64 -1.74 -7.70 -9.24
N LYS A 65 -2.40 -8.51 -8.43
CA LYS A 65 -3.86 -8.67 -8.55
C LYS A 65 -4.46 -7.82 -7.45
N ASP A 66 -4.64 -6.54 -7.75
CA ASP A 66 -5.31 -5.61 -6.82
C ASP A 66 -6.61 -6.26 -6.34
N MET A 67 -6.85 -6.23 -5.03
CA MET A 67 -8.09 -6.73 -4.44
C MET A 67 -9.34 -6.07 -5.05
N LEU A 68 -9.17 -4.87 -5.64
CA LEU A 68 -10.18 -4.19 -6.44
C LEU A 68 -10.52 -4.91 -7.74
N SER A 69 -9.55 -5.50 -8.44
CA SER A 69 -9.81 -6.33 -9.62
C SER A 69 -10.70 -7.53 -9.30
N THR A 70 -10.66 -8.04 -8.07
CA THR A 70 -11.55 -9.12 -7.61
C THR A 70 -12.98 -8.63 -7.34
N MET A 71 -13.16 -7.38 -6.91
CA MET A 71 -14.51 -6.80 -6.75
C MET A 71 -15.17 -6.46 -8.09
N PHE A 72 -14.38 -6.10 -9.12
CA PHE A 72 -14.88 -5.85 -10.47
C PHE A 72 -15.00 -7.10 -11.34
N THR A 73 -14.42 -8.23 -10.91
CA THR A 73 -14.60 -9.54 -11.55
C THR A 73 -15.67 -10.33 -10.79
N MET A 74 -16.88 -9.78 -10.67
CA MET A 74 -18.06 -10.62 -10.48
C MET A 74 -18.39 -11.26 -11.85
N PRO A 75 -18.48 -12.60 -11.95
CA PRO A 75 -19.05 -13.21 -13.14
C PRO A 75 -20.51 -12.76 -13.23
N ALA A 76 -20.87 -12.15 -14.35
CA ALA A 76 -22.26 -12.02 -14.75
C ALA A 76 -22.73 -13.37 -15.30
N ASP A 77 -22.94 -14.34 -14.40
CA ASP A 77 -23.76 -15.53 -14.64
C ASP A 77 -25.06 -15.28 -13.83
N ASP A 78 -26.28 -15.35 -14.36
CA ASP A 78 -26.85 -16.34 -15.27
C ASP A 78 -28.23 -15.86 -15.81
N ASP A 79 -28.77 -16.60 -16.79
CA ASP A 79 -30.18 -16.79 -17.18
C ASP A 79 -30.84 -15.99 -18.33
N SER A 80 -30.73 -16.53 -19.56
CA SER A 80 -31.89 -16.88 -20.42
C SER A 80 -31.45 -17.67 -21.69
N PRO A 81 -32.15 -18.75 -22.08
CA PRO A 81 -31.72 -19.69 -23.11
C PRO A 81 -31.88 -19.11 -24.52
N GLY A 82 -30.83 -19.21 -25.33
CA GLY A 82 -30.88 -18.85 -26.75
C GLY A 82 -31.50 -19.97 -27.58
N GLU A 83 -32.84 -20.00 -27.68
CA GLU A 83 -33.51 -20.47 -28.89
C GLU A 83 -33.51 -19.31 -29.90
N ASP A 84 -32.91 -19.55 -31.08
CA ASP A 84 -33.49 -19.22 -32.39
C ASP A 84 -32.42 -19.36 -33.49
N THR A 85 -32.43 -20.53 -34.14
CA THR A 85 -31.87 -20.71 -35.48
C THR A 85 -32.52 -19.74 -36.46
N PRO A 86 -31.73 -19.16 -37.39
CA PRO A 86 -32.02 -19.47 -38.79
C PRO A 86 -30.74 -19.79 -39.58
N LEU A 87 -30.72 -20.98 -40.19
CA LEU A 87 -29.75 -21.41 -41.20
C LEU A 87 -30.46 -21.37 -42.56
N PHE A 88 -30.27 -20.30 -43.32
CA PHE A 88 -30.57 -20.10 -44.75
C PHE A 88 -29.72 -18.87 -45.17
N ASP A 89 -29.01 -18.76 -46.29
CA ASP A 89 -29.09 -19.27 -47.67
C ASP A 89 -27.63 -19.47 -48.17
N GLU A 90 -27.24 -20.14 -49.27
CA GLU A 90 -27.83 -20.76 -50.46
C GLU A 90 -26.79 -21.76 -51.02
#